data_AF-A0A820KIP0-F1
#
_entry.id   AF-A0A820KIP0-F1
#
_cell.length_a   1.000
_cell.length_b   1.000
_cell.length_c   1.000
_cell.angle_alpha   90.00
_cell.angle_beta   90.00
_cell.angle_gamma   90.00
#
_symmetry.space_group_name_H-M   'P 1'
#
loop_
_entity.id
_entity.type
_entity.pdbx_description
1 polymer ?
#
loop_
_entity_poly.entity_id
_entity_poly.type
_entity_poly.pdbx_seq_one_letter_code
_entity_poly.pdbx_strand_id
1 'polypeptide(L)'
;MYHSVPNIDESNNKFIYECDDEKFMIEIPTGSYEIKEIDNFIQKILIKNSHDDFFDIKANITTLKCILNIKNGCIKINFNEENSLKSLLGFSDGTVLEGVGEYEGQNIVNILSVNSIFVNCNIIEGSYLNDSQKPILYSFFPNVSPGYKIVEKPQSVVYLPITLPVLNSIHIWLTDQNHKLLNLRGETITLRLHLKSTF
;
A
#
# COMPACT_ATOMS: atom_id res chain seq x y z
N MET A 1 12.81 6.97 7.62
CA MET A 1 12.10 7.26 6.35
C MET A 1 10.68 7.68 6.69
N TYR A 2 9.97 8.39 5.83
CA TYR A 2 8.53 8.58 5.91
C TYR A 2 7.84 7.30 5.44
N HIS A 3 6.64 7.05 5.95
CA HIS A 3 5.78 6.02 5.43
C HIS A 3 5.19 6.53 4.11
N SER A 4 5.95 6.34 3.04
CA SER A 4 5.69 6.88 1.71
C SER A 4 5.40 5.80 0.66
N VAL A 5 5.36 4.53 1.05
CA VAL A 5 5.13 3.41 0.14
C VAL A 5 3.72 3.49 -0.45
N PRO A 6 3.55 3.59 -1.78
CA PRO A 6 2.24 3.78 -2.37
C PRO A 6 1.40 2.50 -2.28
N ASN A 7 0.11 2.67 -1.98
CA ASN A 7 -0.90 1.62 -2.12
C ASN A 7 -1.76 1.82 -3.38
N ILE A 8 -1.72 3.02 -3.97
CA ILE A 8 -2.27 3.33 -5.29
C ILE A 8 -1.12 3.72 -6.23
N ASP A 9 -1.07 3.09 -7.39
CA ASP A 9 -0.22 3.44 -8.53
C ASP A 9 -0.92 3.14 -9.85
N GLU A 10 -0.22 3.27 -10.99
CA GLU A 10 -0.77 3.06 -12.34
C GLU A 10 -1.42 1.68 -12.54
N SER A 11 -1.12 0.69 -11.70
CA SER A 11 -1.71 -0.65 -11.78
C SER A 11 -3.08 -0.77 -11.10
N ASN A 12 -3.50 0.22 -10.29
CA ASN A 12 -4.73 0.16 -9.52
C ASN A 12 -5.32 1.56 -9.18
N ASN A 13 -5.21 2.54 -10.08
CA ASN A 13 -5.58 3.92 -9.83
C ASN A 13 -6.93 4.39 -10.38
N LYS A 14 -7.73 3.53 -11.00
CA LYS A 14 -8.98 3.93 -11.66
C LYS A 14 -10.21 3.62 -10.81
N PHE A 15 -11.15 4.56 -10.80
CA PHE A 15 -12.49 4.36 -10.28
C PHE A 15 -13.49 4.81 -11.34
N ILE A 16 -14.37 3.90 -11.76
CA ILE A 16 -15.33 4.16 -12.83
C ILE A 16 -16.74 4.13 -12.26
N TYR A 17 -17.51 5.16 -12.60
CA TYR A 17 -18.94 5.20 -12.37
C TYR A 17 -19.67 5.68 -13.63
N GLU A 18 -20.93 5.31 -13.75
CA GLU A 18 -21.85 5.72 -14.81
C GLU A 18 -23.03 6.46 -14.14
N CYS A 19 -23.56 7.50 -14.79
CA CYS A 19 -24.81 8.16 -14.42
C CYS A 19 -25.56 8.48 -15.71
N ASP A 20 -26.83 8.07 -15.81
CA ASP A 20 -27.67 8.27 -17.01
C ASP A 20 -26.99 7.81 -18.31
N ASP A 21 -26.37 6.62 -18.27
CA ASP A 21 -25.62 5.98 -19.36
C ASP A 21 -24.33 6.72 -19.82
N GLU A 22 -23.94 7.80 -19.14
CA GLU A 22 -22.65 8.46 -19.35
C GLU A 22 -21.58 7.90 -18.40
N LYS A 23 -20.41 7.51 -18.95
CA LYS A 23 -19.30 6.92 -18.21
C LYS A 23 -18.30 7.97 -17.75
N PHE A 24 -17.99 7.97 -16.47
CA PHE A 24 -17.01 8.85 -15.83
C PHE A 24 -15.85 8.03 -15.26
N MET A 25 -14.62 8.51 -15.51
CA MET A 25 -13.40 7.89 -14.99
C MET A 25 -12.70 8.86 -14.04
N ILE A 26 -12.42 8.39 -12.83
CA ILE A 26 -11.60 9.06 -11.85
C ILE A 26 -10.25 8.35 -11.80
N GLU A 27 -9.19 9.06 -12.14
CA GLU A 27 -7.82 8.57 -11.99
C GLU A 27 -7.16 9.19 -10.75
N ILE A 28 -6.79 8.34 -9.80
CA ILE A 28 -6.20 8.75 -8.52
C ILE A 28 -4.68 8.78 -8.66
N PRO A 29 -4.01 9.89 -8.30
CA PRO A 29 -2.55 9.97 -8.39
C PRO A 29 -1.84 8.91 -7.54
N THR A 30 -0.67 8.45 -7.98
CA THR A 30 0.17 7.52 -7.22
C THR A 30 0.45 8.04 -5.81
N GLY A 31 0.13 7.23 -4.80
CA GLY A 31 0.27 7.66 -3.42
C GLY A 31 -0.11 6.62 -2.37
N SER A 32 -0.02 7.06 -1.13
CA SER A 32 -0.33 6.26 0.07
C SER A 32 -1.56 6.88 0.71
N TYR A 33 -2.68 6.16 0.69
CA TYR A 33 -3.99 6.70 1.08
C TYR A 33 -4.67 5.81 2.12
N GLU A 34 -5.37 6.40 3.09
CA GLU A 34 -6.44 5.67 3.77
C GLU A 34 -7.74 5.81 2.94
N ILE A 35 -8.76 5.01 3.28
CA ILE A 35 -10.08 5.07 2.62
C ILE A 35 -10.66 6.49 2.65
N LYS A 36 -10.41 7.25 3.72
CA LYS A 36 -10.88 8.62 3.88
C LYS A 36 -10.27 9.57 2.83
N GLU A 37 -8.97 9.47 2.55
CA GLU A 37 -8.33 10.32 1.55
C GLU A 37 -8.77 9.96 0.12
N ILE A 38 -9.05 8.67 -0.14
CA ILE A 38 -9.64 8.22 -1.41
C ILE A 38 -11.04 8.82 -1.58
N ASP A 39 -11.91 8.71 -0.56
CA ASP A 39 -13.25 9.31 -0.58
C ASP A 39 -13.16 10.82 -0.82
N ASN A 40 -12.37 11.54 -0.03
CA ASN A 40 -12.17 12.99 -0.19
C ASN A 40 -11.72 13.39 -1.60
N PHE A 41 -10.90 12.55 -2.26
CA PHE A 41 -10.49 12.78 -3.65
C PHE A 41 -11.65 12.57 -4.62
N ILE A 42 -12.39 11.46 -4.47
CA ILE A 42 -13.58 11.15 -5.27
C ILE A 42 -14.63 12.25 -5.13
N GLN A 43 -14.96 12.67 -3.91
CA GLN A 43 -15.95 13.72 -3.64
C GLN A 43 -15.61 15.03 -4.38
N LYS A 44 -14.33 15.43 -4.42
CA LYS A 44 -13.89 16.61 -5.17
C LYS A 44 -14.12 16.49 -6.68
N ILE A 45 -14.04 15.28 -7.25
CA ILE A 45 -14.31 15.05 -8.67
C ILE A 45 -15.81 15.00 -8.93
N LEU A 46 -16.60 14.39 -8.04
CA LEU A 46 -18.05 14.41 -8.11
C LEU A 46 -18.61 15.83 -8.15
N ILE A 47 -18.13 16.73 -7.27
CA ILE A 47 -18.49 18.16 -7.29
C ILE A 47 -18.22 18.79 -8.66
N LYS A 48 -17.05 18.52 -9.26
CA LYS A 48 -16.67 19.07 -10.58
C LYS A 48 -17.58 18.56 -11.70
N ASN A 49 -18.06 17.33 -11.58
CA ASN A 49 -18.98 16.70 -12.52
C ASN A 49 -20.45 17.03 -12.22
N SER A 50 -20.74 17.89 -11.24
CA SER A 50 -22.11 18.19 -10.77
C SER A 50 -22.87 16.99 -10.22
N HIS A 51 -22.15 16.02 -9.66
CA HIS A 51 -22.65 14.77 -9.06
C HIS A 51 -22.43 14.73 -7.54
N ASP A 52 -22.49 15.90 -6.90
CA ASP A 52 -22.27 16.03 -5.45
C ASP A 52 -23.21 15.11 -4.66
N ASP A 53 -22.67 14.44 -3.65
CA ASP A 53 -23.39 13.52 -2.77
C ASP A 53 -24.07 12.31 -3.46
N PHE A 54 -23.65 11.94 -4.68
CA PHE A 54 -24.25 10.80 -5.39
C PHE A 54 -23.84 9.44 -4.81
N PHE A 55 -22.63 9.35 -4.25
CA PHE A 55 -22.17 8.20 -3.48
C PHE A 55 -20.98 8.58 -2.58
N ASP A 56 -20.71 7.76 -1.58
CA ASP A 56 -19.53 7.86 -0.71
C ASP A 56 -18.90 6.48 -0.45
N ILE A 57 -17.62 6.49 -0.08
CA ILE A 57 -16.96 5.29 0.44
C ILE A 57 -16.49 5.52 1.87
N LYS A 58 -16.66 4.51 2.71
CA LYS A 58 -16.25 4.54 4.12
C LYS A 58 -15.63 3.22 4.53
N ALA A 59 -14.69 3.28 5.48
CA ALA A 59 -14.16 2.08 6.10
C ALA A 59 -15.11 1.59 7.18
N ASN A 60 -15.46 0.30 7.15
CA ASN A 60 -16.04 -0.39 8.29
C ASN A 60 -14.90 -0.88 9.18
N ILE A 61 -14.62 -0.18 10.28
CA ILE A 61 -13.51 -0.50 11.19
C ILE A 61 -13.69 -1.83 11.93
N THR A 62 -14.92 -2.38 11.96
CA THR A 62 -15.22 -3.65 12.63
C THR A 62 -14.92 -4.83 11.72
N THR A 63 -15.35 -4.76 10.45
CA THR A 63 -15.13 -5.83 9.46
C THR A 63 -13.83 -5.64 8.67
N LEU A 64 -13.20 -4.46 8.78
CA LEU A 64 -12.06 -3.99 7.99
C LEU A 64 -12.34 -3.96 6.49
N LYS A 65 -13.61 -3.79 6.10
CA LYS A 65 -14.06 -3.74 4.71
C LYS A 65 -14.41 -2.33 4.28
N CYS A 66 -14.44 -2.09 2.98
CA CYS A 66 -15.00 -0.86 2.43
C CYS A 66 -16.52 -0.99 2.34
N ILE A 67 -17.25 0.05 2.72
CA ILE A 67 -18.66 0.22 2.39
C ILE A 67 -18.73 1.33 1.35
N LEU A 68 -19.39 1.03 0.24
CA LEU A 68 -19.78 2.00 -0.75
C LEU A 68 -21.27 2.28 -0.60
N ASN A 69 -21.64 3.53 -0.39
CA ASN A 69 -23.01 3.95 -0.21
C ASN A 69 -23.47 4.74 -1.43
N ILE A 70 -24.33 4.15 -2.26
CA ILE A 70 -24.94 4.82 -3.41
C ILE A 70 -26.19 5.55 -2.92
N LYS A 71 -26.24 6.87 -3.15
CA LYS A 71 -27.33 7.76 -2.71
C LYS A 71 -28.24 8.18 -3.87
N ASN A 72 -27.72 8.18 -5.09
CA ASN A 72 -28.47 8.53 -6.30
C ASN A 72 -28.71 7.30 -7.19
N GLY A 73 -29.95 7.10 -7.63
CA GLY A 73 -30.36 5.96 -8.46
C GLY A 73 -29.82 5.97 -9.88
N CYS A 74 -29.29 7.09 -10.39
CA CYS A 74 -28.60 7.10 -11.70
C CYS A 74 -27.26 6.37 -11.64
N ILE A 75 -26.67 6.22 -10.44
CA ILE A 75 -25.31 5.72 -10.29
C ILE A 75 -25.24 4.22 -10.52
N LYS A 76 -24.28 3.85 -11.35
CA LYS A 76 -23.78 2.50 -11.52
C LYS A 76 -22.27 2.52 -11.38
N ILE A 77 -21.70 1.61 -10.60
CA ILE A 77 -20.25 1.55 -10.36
C ILE A 77 -19.72 0.23 -10.89
N ASN A 78 -18.71 0.31 -11.75
CA ASN A 78 -18.17 -0.83 -12.46
C ASN A 78 -16.71 -1.06 -12.09
N PHE A 79 -16.44 -2.19 -11.43
CA PHE A 79 -15.11 -2.57 -11.00
C PHE A 79 -14.35 -3.44 -12.00
N ASN A 80 -14.92 -3.75 -13.17
CA ASN A 80 -14.37 -4.70 -14.14
C ASN A 80 -13.32 -4.11 -15.09
N GLU A 81 -13.12 -2.80 -15.04
CA GLU A 81 -12.13 -2.13 -15.87
C GLU A 81 -10.70 -2.42 -15.40
N GLU A 82 -9.74 -2.36 -16.33
CA GLU A 82 -8.32 -2.48 -16.01
C GLU A 82 -7.87 -1.37 -15.06
N ASN A 83 -6.90 -1.69 -14.21
CA ASN A 83 -6.33 -0.80 -13.20
C ASN A 83 -7.36 -0.22 -12.22
N SER A 84 -8.49 -0.91 -12.05
CA SER A 84 -9.54 -0.54 -11.11
C SER A 84 -9.08 -0.64 -9.65
N LEU A 85 -9.56 0.26 -8.79
CA LEU A 85 -9.40 0.23 -7.33
C LEU A 85 -10.08 -0.96 -6.65
N LYS A 86 -10.81 -1.79 -7.40
CA LYS A 86 -11.53 -2.99 -6.96
C LYS A 86 -10.84 -3.75 -5.84
N SER A 87 -9.62 -4.23 -6.07
CA SER A 87 -8.89 -5.08 -5.12
C SER A 87 -8.46 -4.31 -3.87
N LEU A 88 -8.13 -3.03 -4.01
CA LEU A 88 -7.80 -2.15 -2.89
C LEU A 88 -9.02 -1.92 -1.99
N LEU A 89 -10.19 -1.69 -2.59
CA LEU A 89 -11.45 -1.47 -1.87
C LEU A 89 -12.12 -2.79 -1.41
N GLY A 90 -11.56 -3.95 -1.76
CA GLY A 90 -12.04 -5.25 -1.31
C GLY A 90 -13.21 -5.82 -2.12
N PHE A 91 -13.47 -5.31 -3.33
CA PHE A 91 -14.48 -5.87 -4.24
C PHE A 91 -13.90 -6.99 -5.11
N SER A 92 -14.74 -7.94 -5.53
CA SER A 92 -14.34 -9.08 -6.37
C SER A 92 -14.49 -8.81 -7.87
N ASP A 93 -13.85 -9.64 -8.71
CA ASP A 93 -14.04 -9.62 -10.17
C ASP A 93 -15.53 -9.80 -10.53
N GLY A 94 -15.98 -9.13 -11.58
CA GLY A 94 -17.38 -9.15 -12.00
C GLY A 94 -18.27 -8.15 -11.25
N THR A 95 -17.79 -7.46 -10.22
CA THR A 95 -18.63 -6.60 -9.39
C THR A 95 -19.11 -5.37 -10.16
N VAL A 96 -20.43 -5.24 -10.24
CA VAL A 96 -21.15 -4.05 -10.68
C VAL A 96 -22.16 -3.71 -9.60
N LEU A 97 -22.14 -2.46 -9.12
CA LEU A 97 -23.04 -1.97 -8.09
C LEU A 97 -24.06 -1.03 -8.73
N GLU A 98 -25.34 -1.31 -8.54
CA GLU A 98 -26.46 -0.55 -9.09
C GLU A 98 -27.57 -0.43 -8.05
N GLY A 99 -28.27 0.70 -8.07
CA GLY A 99 -29.34 0.99 -7.13
C GLY A 99 -28.86 1.75 -5.89
N VAL A 100 -29.78 2.45 -5.24
CA VAL A 100 -29.52 3.15 -3.98
C VAL A 100 -29.36 2.14 -2.86
N GLY A 101 -28.28 2.25 -2.09
CA GLY A 101 -28.01 1.34 -0.99
C GLY A 101 -26.56 1.31 -0.54
N GLU A 102 -26.31 0.57 0.55
CA GLU A 102 -24.97 0.30 1.05
C GLU A 102 -24.47 -1.07 0.54
N TYR A 103 -23.28 -1.06 -0.05
CA TYR A 103 -22.61 -2.23 -0.62
C TYR A 103 -21.28 -2.42 0.10
N GLU A 104 -21.17 -3.49 0.89
CA GLU A 104 -19.91 -3.84 1.55
C GLU A 104 -19.04 -4.71 0.62
N GLY A 105 -17.74 -4.42 0.57
CA GLY A 105 -16.75 -5.24 -0.12
C GLY A 105 -16.74 -6.68 0.38
N GLN A 106 -16.45 -7.63 -0.52
CA GLN A 106 -16.38 -9.04 -0.17
C GLN A 106 -15.12 -9.35 0.68
N ASN A 107 -14.05 -8.58 0.47
CA ASN A 107 -12.74 -8.76 1.08
C ASN A 107 -12.36 -7.56 1.98
N ILE A 108 -11.41 -7.79 2.87
CA ILE A 108 -10.76 -6.73 3.67
C ILE A 108 -10.06 -5.75 2.73
N VAL A 109 -10.06 -4.46 3.07
CA VAL A 109 -9.37 -3.43 2.27
C VAL A 109 -7.86 -3.66 2.26
N ASN A 110 -7.23 -3.47 1.11
CA ASN A 110 -5.79 -3.61 0.94
C ASN A 110 -5.08 -2.23 0.91
N ILE A 111 -5.28 -1.45 1.97
CA ILE A 111 -4.65 -0.12 2.12
C ILE A 111 -3.23 -0.21 2.72
N LEU A 112 -2.86 -1.32 3.35
CA LEU A 112 -1.54 -1.59 3.93
C LEU A 112 -0.91 -2.82 3.26
N SER A 113 -0.50 -2.68 2.00
CA SER A 113 0.03 -3.79 1.20
C SER A 113 1.41 -4.30 1.64
N VAL A 114 2.20 -3.45 2.31
CA VAL A 114 3.50 -3.82 2.87
C VAL A 114 3.36 -4.16 4.34
N ASN A 115 3.38 -5.45 4.64
CA ASN A 115 3.29 -5.97 6.00
C ASN A 115 4.67 -6.00 6.69
N SER A 116 5.75 -6.22 5.92
CA SER A 116 7.11 -6.25 6.45
C SER A 116 8.07 -5.58 5.49
N ILE A 117 9.01 -4.81 6.04
CA ILE A 117 10.14 -4.24 5.33
C ILE A 117 11.38 -5.02 5.76
N PHE A 118 12.06 -5.62 4.78
CA PHE A 118 13.33 -6.27 4.96
C PHE A 118 14.47 -5.32 4.58
N VAL A 119 15.39 -5.13 5.52
CA VAL A 119 16.68 -4.46 5.28
C VAL A 119 17.66 -5.52 4.82
N ASN A 120 17.95 -5.54 3.52
CA ASN A 120 18.85 -6.52 2.93
C ASN A 120 20.28 -5.98 2.86
N CYS A 121 21.29 -6.83 3.03
CA CYS A 121 22.69 -6.47 3.04
C CYS A 121 23.52 -7.56 2.34
N ASN A 122 24.35 -7.20 1.37
CA ASN A 122 25.06 -8.18 0.53
C ASN A 122 26.26 -8.87 1.19
N ILE A 123 26.70 -8.39 2.36
CA ILE A 123 27.95 -8.84 3.00
C ILE A 123 27.74 -9.83 4.16
N ILE A 124 26.48 -10.20 4.46
CA ILE A 124 26.14 -11.00 5.64
C ILE A 124 25.74 -12.45 5.31
N GLU A 125 25.93 -13.34 6.29
CA GLU A 125 25.37 -14.70 6.30
C GLU A 125 24.60 -14.99 7.61
N GLY A 126 24.02 -16.19 7.72
CA GLY A 126 23.38 -16.65 8.95
C GLY A 126 21.95 -16.14 9.15
N SER A 127 21.36 -15.49 8.14
CA SER A 127 19.95 -15.11 8.12
C SER A 127 19.17 -16.07 7.23
N TYR A 128 18.09 -16.66 7.77
CA TYR A 128 17.29 -17.68 7.10
C TYR A 128 15.81 -17.27 7.13
N LEU A 129 15.14 -17.44 5.99
CA LEU A 129 13.71 -17.26 5.82
C LEU A 129 13.17 -18.46 5.04
N ASN A 130 12.23 -19.21 5.64
CA ASN A 130 11.64 -20.42 5.06
C ASN A 130 12.70 -21.41 4.56
N ASP A 131 13.62 -21.81 5.45
CA ASP A 131 14.72 -22.76 5.19
C ASP A 131 15.73 -22.34 4.12
N SER A 132 15.62 -21.11 3.59
CA SER A 132 16.53 -20.54 2.62
C SER A 132 17.33 -19.41 3.26
N GLN A 133 18.64 -19.44 3.06
CA GLN A 133 19.50 -18.34 3.46
C GLN A 133 19.18 -17.09 2.65
N LYS A 134 18.95 -15.96 3.33
CA LYS A 134 18.62 -14.66 2.72
C LYS A 134 19.56 -13.57 3.25
N PRO A 135 19.83 -12.53 2.45
CA PRO A 135 20.66 -11.41 2.88
C PRO A 135 19.91 -10.44 3.82
N ILE A 136 18.99 -10.91 4.68
CA ILE A 136 18.15 -10.04 5.51
C ILE A 136 18.88 -9.73 6.82
N LEU A 137 19.31 -8.49 6.99
CA LEU A 137 19.98 -8.00 8.21
C LEU A 137 18.99 -7.70 9.33
N TYR A 138 17.83 -7.15 8.97
CA TYR A 138 16.79 -6.75 9.91
C TYR A 138 15.43 -6.70 9.21
N SER A 139 14.37 -6.97 9.97
CA SER A 139 12.99 -6.83 9.51
C SER A 139 12.18 -6.03 10.52
N PHE A 140 11.27 -5.20 10.01
CA PHE A 140 10.30 -4.44 10.79
C PHE A 140 9.05 -4.22 9.94
N PHE A 141 8.00 -3.63 10.51
CA PHE A 141 6.78 -3.28 9.78
C PHE A 141 6.47 -1.78 9.95
N PRO A 142 5.83 -1.13 8.97
CA PRO A 142 5.34 0.24 9.17
C PRO A 142 4.29 0.24 10.29
N ASN A 143 4.60 0.90 11.40
CA ASN A 143 3.72 1.02 12.58
C ASN A 143 3.09 2.42 12.71
N VAL A 144 3.20 3.23 11.67
CA VAL A 144 2.65 4.58 11.59
C VAL A 144 1.83 4.72 10.32
N SER A 145 0.84 5.61 10.32
CA SER A 145 0.04 5.91 9.12
C SER A 145 0.90 6.52 8.00
N PRO A 146 0.42 6.48 6.74
CA PRO A 146 1.05 7.19 5.64
C PRO A 146 1.39 8.65 5.97
N GLY A 147 2.56 9.12 5.51
CA GLY A 147 3.05 10.49 5.73
C GLY A 147 3.76 10.73 7.07
N TYR A 148 3.74 9.78 8.00
CA TYR A 148 4.49 9.87 9.27
C TYR A 148 5.91 9.33 9.13
N LYS A 149 6.81 9.76 10.01
CA LYS A 149 8.20 9.30 10.02
C LYS A 149 8.33 7.94 10.73
N ILE A 150 8.80 6.95 9.99
CA ILE A 150 9.27 5.65 10.50
C ILE A 150 10.70 5.84 11.05
N VAL A 151 10.86 5.59 12.35
CA VAL A 151 12.14 5.58 13.07
C VAL A 151 12.25 4.25 13.80
N GLU A 152 12.98 3.31 13.20
CA GLU A 152 13.11 1.96 13.73
C GLU A 152 14.50 1.68 14.28
N LYS A 153 14.53 0.93 15.38
CA LYS A 153 15.75 0.49 16.06
C LYS A 153 15.53 -0.93 16.60
N PRO A 154 16.41 -1.89 16.28
CA PRO A 154 16.35 -3.22 16.88
C PRO A 154 16.38 -3.14 18.42
N GLN A 155 15.45 -3.82 19.09
CA GLN A 155 15.42 -3.90 20.56
C GLN A 155 16.63 -4.69 21.09
N SER A 156 16.92 -5.82 20.44
CA SER A 156 18.09 -6.66 20.71
C SER A 156 19.00 -6.65 19.49
N VAL A 157 20.26 -6.28 19.68
CA VAL A 157 21.24 -6.24 18.58
C VAL A 157 21.83 -7.63 18.36
N VAL A 158 21.58 -8.20 17.20
CA VAL A 158 22.20 -9.45 16.72
C VAL A 158 23.25 -9.08 15.68
N TYR A 159 24.46 -9.63 15.83
CA TYR A 159 25.54 -9.47 14.85
C TYR A 159 25.59 -10.71 13.96
N LEU A 160 25.46 -10.48 12.65
CA LEU A 160 25.60 -11.52 11.64
C LEU A 160 27.04 -11.54 11.11
N PRO A 161 27.58 -12.73 10.79
CA PRO A 161 28.94 -12.85 10.24
C PRO A 161 29.05 -12.15 8.88
N ILE A 162 30.23 -11.57 8.63
CA ILE A 162 30.57 -10.96 7.36
C ILE A 162 31.30 -11.99 6.48
N THR A 163 30.88 -12.13 5.23
CA THR A 163 31.44 -13.14 4.30
C THR A 163 32.73 -12.74 3.63
N LEU A 164 32.97 -11.43 3.56
CA LEU A 164 34.05 -10.88 2.77
C LEU A 164 35.30 -10.71 3.63
N PRO A 165 36.47 -11.22 3.19
CA PRO A 165 37.72 -11.01 3.91
C PRO A 165 38.18 -9.54 3.84
N VAL A 166 37.74 -8.80 2.81
CA VAL A 166 38.02 -7.37 2.61
C VAL A 166 36.73 -6.67 2.20
N LEU A 167 36.39 -5.58 2.89
CA LEU A 167 35.17 -4.79 2.67
C LEU A 167 35.45 -3.60 1.75
N ASN A 168 35.18 -3.77 0.45
CA ASN A 168 35.32 -2.68 -0.54
C ASN A 168 34.05 -1.82 -0.64
N SER A 169 32.88 -2.43 -0.48
CA SER A 169 31.58 -1.76 -0.60
C SER A 169 30.51 -2.53 0.17
N ILE A 170 29.54 -1.81 0.74
CA ILE A 170 28.35 -2.40 1.38
C ILE A 170 27.14 -1.93 0.59
N HIS A 171 26.36 -2.87 0.05
CA HIS A 171 25.12 -2.58 -0.63
C HIS A 171 23.94 -2.95 0.27
N ILE A 172 23.04 -1.99 0.47
CA ILE A 172 21.83 -2.14 1.27
C ILE A 172 20.63 -1.76 0.43
N TRP A 173 19.59 -2.59 0.47
CA TRP A 173 18.34 -2.32 -0.23
C TRP A 173 17.15 -2.79 0.61
N LEU A 174 16.00 -2.16 0.40
CA LEU A 174 14.77 -2.45 1.13
C LEU A 174 13.81 -3.24 0.25
N THR A 175 13.25 -4.32 0.76
CA THR A 175 12.20 -5.09 0.08
C THR A 175 10.97 -5.25 0.96
N ASP A 176 9.83 -5.55 0.36
CA ASP A 176 8.65 -6.01 1.07
C ASP A 176 8.77 -7.49 1.49
N GLN A 177 7.71 -8.03 2.10
CA GLN A 177 7.60 -9.43 2.51
C GLN A 177 7.72 -10.44 1.36
N ASN A 178 7.49 -10.01 0.12
CA ASN A 178 7.57 -10.84 -1.09
C ASN A 178 8.91 -10.65 -1.83
N HIS A 179 9.88 -9.98 -1.20
CA HIS A 179 11.18 -9.63 -1.78
C HIS A 179 11.10 -8.65 -2.97
N LYS A 180 9.99 -7.94 -3.15
CA LYS A 180 9.89 -6.87 -4.15
C LYS A 180 10.58 -5.61 -3.61
N LEU A 181 11.36 -4.93 -4.46
CA LEU A 181 12.02 -3.68 -4.08
C LEU A 181 10.98 -2.65 -3.63
N LEU A 182 11.26 -2.00 -2.49
CA LEU A 182 10.34 -1.03 -1.92
C LEU A 182 10.32 0.26 -2.75
N ASN A 183 9.13 0.71 -3.17
CA ASN A 183 8.97 1.99 -3.84
C ASN A 183 8.96 3.13 -2.82
N LEU A 184 10.11 3.80 -2.68
CA LEU A 184 10.31 4.93 -1.76
C LEU A 184 9.95 6.29 -2.38
N ARG A 185 9.48 6.33 -3.64
CA ARG A 185 9.14 7.58 -4.35
C ARG A 185 10.22 8.68 -4.26
N GLY A 186 11.49 8.29 -4.32
CA GLY A 186 12.64 9.19 -4.27
C GLY A 186 13.05 9.66 -2.86
N GLU A 187 12.46 9.10 -1.80
CA GLU A 187 12.79 9.49 -0.44
C GLU A 187 14.22 9.11 -0.03
N THR A 188 14.88 10.00 0.72
CA THR A 188 16.18 9.72 1.32
C THR A 188 16.04 8.86 2.57
N ILE A 189 16.70 7.72 2.58
CA ILE A 189 16.78 6.84 3.76
C ILE A 189 18.12 7.04 4.47
N THR A 190 18.10 6.95 5.80
CA THR A 190 19.31 6.92 6.62
C THR A 190 19.37 5.59 7.35
N LEU A 191 20.45 4.86 7.14
CA LEU A 191 20.71 3.57 7.77
C LEU A 191 22.04 3.66 8.52
N ARG A 192 22.04 3.22 9.78
CA ARG A 192 23.24 3.14 10.60
C ARG A 192 23.58 1.68 10.82
N LEU A 193 24.68 1.24 10.22
CA LEU A 193 25.24 -0.09 10.46
C LEU A 193 26.22 -0.05 11.64
N HIS A 194 26.24 -1.12 12.42
CA HIS A 194 27.24 -1.35 13.46
C HIS A 194 28.07 -2.55 13.03
N LEU A 195 29.35 -2.32 12.75
CA LEU A 195 30.32 -3.37 12.43
C LEU A 195 31.12 -3.65 13.70
N LYS A 196 31.23 -4.92 14.08
CA LYS A 196 31.96 -5.35 15.27
C LYS A 196 33.09 -6.30 14.87
N SER A 197 34.31 -5.98 15.29
CA SER A 197 35.45 -6.90 15.23
C SER A 197 35.26 -8.03 16.24
N THR A 198 35.56 -9.26 15.83
CA THR A 198 35.58 -10.44 16.72
C THR A 198 37.00 -10.81 17.16
N PHE A 199 38.00 -9.99 16.82
CA PHE A 199 39.39 -10.11 17.30
C PHE A 199 39.55 -9.42 18.66
#